data_AF-A0A2V8IJ72-F1
#
_entry.id   AF-A0A2V8IJ72-F1
#
_cell.length_a   1.000
_cell.length_b   1.000
_cell.length_c   1.000
_cell.angle_alpha   90.00
_cell.angle_beta   90.00
_cell.angle_gamma   90.00
#
_symmetry.space_group_name_H-M   'P 1'
#
loop_
_entity.id
_entity.type
_entity.pdbx_description
1 polymer ?
#
loop_
_entity_poly.entity_id
_entity_poly.type
_entity_poly.pdbx_seq_one_letter_code
_entity_poly.pdbx_strand_id
1 'polypeptide(L)'
;IMTASRLRFAGVPIPRSWVTGDLKLLLSLAAERQLIMKPYDGRRGNGIRIVNEPRELASIPAPRRPVLVQEYIAGGDELKVYVIGDEVFAMRRPPSTNACPGPRAACAVSPKVRRIALRCGQVFGLGLYGLDMVEGPDGPVVVDLNYFPSYRGVPGAATLIADYIEEYAKEHCPRLAVNQFAQGAA
;
A
#
# COMPACT_ATOMS: atom_id res chain seq x y z
N ILE A 1 -10.01 -6.44 2.14
CA ILE A 1 -10.73 -7.46 1.33
C ILE A 1 -11.22 -6.87 0.02
N MET A 2 -12.12 -5.86 0.05
CA MET A 2 -12.59 -5.20 -1.18
C MET A 2 -11.45 -4.55 -1.99
N THR A 3 -10.44 -3.98 -1.31
CA THR A 3 -9.25 -3.39 -1.96
C THR A 3 -8.52 -4.40 -2.84
N ALA A 4 -8.13 -5.55 -2.29
CA ALA A 4 -7.45 -6.61 -3.04
C ALA A 4 -8.29 -7.12 -4.21
N SER A 5 -9.59 -7.36 -3.98
CA SER A 5 -10.48 -7.79 -5.07
C SER A 5 -10.56 -6.77 -6.21
N ARG A 6 -10.74 -5.48 -5.91
CA ARG A 6 -10.82 -4.41 -6.92
C ARG A 6 -9.51 -4.23 -7.68
N LEU A 7 -8.37 -4.26 -6.98
CA LEU A 7 -7.05 -4.19 -7.61
C LEU A 7 -6.84 -5.35 -8.59
N ARG A 8 -7.18 -6.58 -8.19
CA ARG A 8 -7.09 -7.75 -9.07
C ARG A 8 -7.95 -7.60 -10.32
N PHE A 9 -9.22 -7.19 -10.18
CA PHE A 9 -10.10 -6.96 -11.33
C PHE A 9 -9.59 -5.85 -12.25
N ALA A 10 -8.89 -4.86 -11.71
CA ALA A 10 -8.30 -3.78 -12.48
C ALA A 10 -6.95 -4.14 -13.15
N GLY A 11 -6.48 -5.38 -13.02
CA GLY A 11 -5.22 -5.85 -13.56
C GLY A 11 -3.98 -5.37 -12.81
N VAL A 12 -4.14 -4.86 -11.58
CA VAL A 12 -3.00 -4.48 -10.73
C VAL A 12 -2.35 -5.73 -10.16
N PRO A 13 -1.01 -5.90 -10.27
CA PRO A 13 -0.32 -7.03 -9.67
C PRO A 13 -0.44 -6.98 -8.15
N ILE A 14 -1.13 -7.97 -7.58
CA ILE A 14 -1.26 -8.20 -6.15
C ILE A 14 -1.02 -9.68 -5.84
N PRO A 15 -0.63 -10.07 -4.61
CA PRO A 15 -0.54 -11.46 -4.26
C PRO A 15 -1.93 -12.11 -4.29
N ARG A 16 -2.02 -13.41 -4.63
CA ARG A 16 -3.30 -14.12 -4.44
C ARG A 16 -3.71 -13.99 -2.98
N SER A 17 -4.98 -13.69 -2.77
CA SER A 17 -5.51 -13.27 -1.49
C SER A 17 -6.79 -14.03 -1.18
N TRP A 18 -6.92 -14.47 0.07
CA TRP A 18 -8.07 -15.18 0.62
C TRP A 18 -8.51 -14.52 1.92
N VAL A 19 -9.72 -14.85 2.35
CA VAL A 19 -10.26 -14.42 3.63
C VAL A 19 -10.91 -15.61 4.28
N THR A 20 -10.57 -15.87 5.54
CA THR A 20 -11.18 -16.95 6.29
C THR A 20 -11.24 -16.63 7.78
N GLY A 21 -12.25 -17.16 8.46
CA GLY A 21 -12.27 -17.30 9.92
C GLY A 21 -11.81 -18.67 10.40
N ASP A 22 -11.69 -19.66 9.50
CA ASP A 22 -11.25 -21.01 9.78
C ASP A 22 -9.88 -21.27 9.14
N LEU A 23 -8.87 -21.43 9.99
CA LEU A 23 -7.48 -21.68 9.56
C LEU A 23 -7.29 -23.07 8.94
N LYS A 24 -8.19 -24.02 9.20
CA LYS A 24 -8.11 -25.37 8.62
C LYS A 24 -8.24 -25.34 7.10
N LEU A 25 -8.98 -24.36 6.57
CA LEU A 25 -9.13 -24.14 5.12
C LEU A 25 -7.82 -23.72 4.44
N LEU A 26 -6.80 -23.32 5.22
CA LEU A 26 -5.50 -22.90 4.70
C LEU A 26 -4.48 -24.03 4.67
N LEU A 27 -4.78 -25.23 5.20
CA LEU A 27 -3.80 -26.31 5.36
C LEU A 27 -3.18 -26.73 4.02
N SER A 28 -4.00 -26.98 2.99
CA SER A 28 -3.50 -27.33 1.66
C SER A 28 -2.72 -26.18 1.02
N LEU A 29 -3.19 -24.94 1.19
CA LEU A 29 -2.49 -23.76 0.68
C LEU A 29 -1.10 -23.61 1.34
N ALA A 30 -1.02 -23.74 2.67
CA ALA A 30 0.23 -23.65 3.41
C ALA A 30 1.21 -24.80 3.11
N ALA A 31 0.74 -25.91 2.53
CA ALA A 31 1.59 -27.00 2.08
C ALA A 31 2.27 -26.70 0.73
N GLU A 32 1.63 -25.88 -0.11
CA GLU A 32 2.12 -25.54 -1.44
C GLU A 32 2.96 -24.26 -1.48
N ARG A 33 2.69 -23.32 -0.57
CA ARG A 33 3.28 -21.98 -0.62
C ARG A 33 3.32 -21.32 0.76
N GLN A 34 4.27 -20.42 0.92
CA GLN A 34 4.32 -19.55 2.10
C GLN A 34 3.18 -18.53 2.05
N LEU A 35 2.56 -18.30 3.21
CA LEU A 35 1.44 -17.38 3.36
C LEU A 35 1.81 -16.24 4.31
N ILE A 36 1.21 -15.07 4.10
CA ILE A 36 1.21 -13.98 5.05
C ILE A 36 -0.21 -13.76 5.56
N MET A 37 -0.40 -13.89 6.86
CA MET A 37 -1.66 -13.67 7.55
C MET A 37 -1.67 -12.26 8.15
N LYS A 38 -2.68 -11.48 7.80
CA LYS A 38 -2.88 -10.10 8.24
C LYS A 38 -4.20 -10.01 9.00
N PRO A 39 -4.19 -9.75 10.32
CA PRO A 39 -5.41 -9.60 11.10
C PRO A 39 -6.13 -8.31 10.70
N TYR A 40 -7.46 -8.31 10.83
CA TYR A 40 -8.30 -7.16 10.46
C TYR A 40 -7.96 -5.90 11.26
N ASP A 41 -7.56 -6.04 12.52
CA ASP A 41 -7.24 -4.96 13.45
C ASP A 41 -5.73 -4.69 13.59
N GLY A 42 -4.91 -5.25 12.70
CA GLY A 42 -3.46 -5.10 12.71
C GLY A 42 -2.99 -3.68 12.39
N ARG A 43 -2.92 -2.79 13.39
CA ARG A 43 -2.25 -1.50 13.24
C ARG A 43 -0.73 -1.68 13.26
N ARG A 44 -0.02 -0.95 12.40
CA ARG A 44 1.46 -0.93 12.34
C ARG A 44 2.09 -2.33 12.17
N GLY A 45 1.41 -3.24 11.48
CA GLY A 45 1.90 -4.61 11.25
C GLY A 45 1.83 -5.52 12.48
N ASN A 46 1.19 -5.08 13.58
CA ASN A 46 1.00 -5.94 14.74
C ASN A 46 0.11 -7.14 14.37
N GLY A 47 0.59 -8.34 14.71
CA GLY A 47 -0.11 -9.59 14.44
C GLY A 47 0.01 -10.11 13.00
N ILE A 48 0.81 -9.48 12.13
CA ILE A 48 1.18 -10.07 10.85
C ILE A 48 2.04 -11.32 11.11
N ARG A 49 1.69 -12.44 10.48
CA ARG A 49 2.41 -13.71 10.62
C ARG A 49 2.75 -14.27 9.25
N ILE A 50 3.99 -14.73 9.09
CA ILE A 50 4.37 -15.57 7.95
C ILE A 50 4.12 -17.01 8.38
N VAL A 51 3.46 -17.78 7.51
CA VAL A 51 3.20 -19.20 7.69
C VAL A 51 3.99 -19.94 6.62
N ASN A 52 5.01 -20.70 7.04
CA ASN A 52 5.88 -21.43 6.12
C ASN A 52 5.37 -22.83 5.79
N GLU A 53 4.57 -23.39 6.68
CA GLU A 53 4.15 -24.79 6.62
C GLU A 53 2.83 -25.03 7.37
N PRO A 54 2.07 -26.09 7.04
CA PRO A 54 0.74 -26.32 7.61
C PRO A 54 0.72 -26.47 9.14
N ARG A 55 1.78 -27.04 9.73
CA ARG A 55 1.85 -27.26 11.19
C ARG A 55 1.85 -25.96 11.98
N GLU A 56 2.35 -24.86 11.40
CA GLU A 56 2.34 -23.56 12.06
C GLU A 56 0.90 -23.05 12.26
N LEU A 57 -0.04 -23.37 11.36
CA LEU A 57 -1.45 -22.97 11.47
C LEU A 57 -2.13 -23.58 12.70
N ALA A 58 -1.74 -24.80 13.09
CA ALA A 58 -2.33 -25.49 14.25
C ALA A 58 -1.97 -24.82 15.59
N SER A 59 -0.86 -24.08 15.63
CA SER A 59 -0.43 -23.33 16.82
C SER A 59 -1.06 -21.95 16.94
N ILE A 60 -1.74 -21.48 15.88
CA ILE A 60 -2.39 -20.17 15.86
C ILE A 60 -3.79 -20.31 16.46
N PRO A 61 -4.13 -19.53 17.51
CA PRO A 61 -5.48 -19.51 18.05
C PRO A 61 -6.51 -19.13 16.97
N ALA A 62 -7.69 -19.74 17.03
CA ALA A 62 -8.78 -19.40 16.11
C ALA A 62 -9.05 -17.89 16.14
N PRO A 63 -9.05 -17.21 14.99
CA PRO A 63 -9.15 -15.77 14.96
C PRO A 63 -10.58 -15.34 15.30
N ARG A 64 -10.72 -14.31 16.15
CA ARG A 64 -12.03 -13.77 16.55
C ARG A 64 -12.78 -13.09 15.40
N ARG A 65 -12.07 -12.70 14.34
CA ARG A 65 -12.59 -12.07 13.12
C ARG A 65 -11.89 -12.67 11.90
N PRO A 66 -12.51 -12.63 10.72
CA PRO A 66 -11.84 -13.10 9.50
C PRO A 66 -10.49 -12.42 9.30
N VAL A 67 -9.49 -13.20 8.91
CA VAL A 67 -8.14 -12.73 8.60
C VAL A 67 -7.96 -12.64 7.08
N LEU A 68 -7.20 -11.64 6.64
CA LEU A 68 -6.73 -11.58 5.27
C LEU A 68 -5.49 -12.48 5.16
N VAL A 69 -5.52 -13.41 4.23
CA VAL A 69 -4.39 -14.30 3.93
C VAL A 69 -3.92 -13.96 2.54
N GLN A 70 -2.63 -13.78 2.35
CA GLN A 70 -2.04 -13.52 1.05
C GLN A 70 -0.87 -14.46 0.81
N GLU A 71 -0.50 -14.65 -0.44
CA GLU A 71 0.79 -15.29 -0.74
C GLU A 71 1.92 -14.42 -0.22
N TYR A 72 2.91 -15.07 0.37
CA TYR A 72 4.16 -14.41 0.70
C TYR A 72 4.99 -14.21 -0.58
N ILE A 73 5.45 -12.98 -0.81
CA ILE A 73 6.32 -12.65 -1.94
C ILE A 73 7.77 -12.69 -1.43
N ALA A 74 8.48 -13.77 -1.75
CA ALA A 74 9.83 -13.99 -1.27
C ALA A 74 10.86 -13.07 -1.96
N GLY A 75 11.88 -12.66 -1.20
CA GLY A 75 13.12 -12.08 -1.73
C GLY A 75 13.00 -10.68 -2.34
N GLY A 76 11.84 -10.04 -2.29
CA GLY A 76 11.64 -8.72 -2.88
C GLY A 76 11.98 -7.59 -1.93
N ASP A 77 12.68 -6.59 -2.44
CA ASP A 77 12.92 -5.34 -1.70
C ASP A 77 11.58 -4.64 -1.43
N GLU A 78 11.38 -4.21 -0.17
CA GLU A 78 10.22 -3.42 0.22
C GLU A 78 10.33 -2.01 -0.35
N LEU A 79 9.36 -1.63 -1.18
CA LEU A 79 9.23 -0.30 -1.76
C LEU A 79 7.99 0.37 -1.19
N LYS A 80 8.18 1.51 -0.53
CA LYS A 80 7.06 2.35 -0.09
C LYS A 80 6.84 3.46 -1.10
N VAL A 81 5.66 3.50 -1.69
CA VAL A 81 5.31 4.46 -2.73
C VAL A 81 4.28 5.45 -2.16
N TYR A 82 4.44 6.72 -2.48
CA TYR A 82 3.49 7.77 -2.16
C TYR A 82 3.06 8.47 -3.44
N VAL A 83 1.79 8.86 -3.50
CA VAL A 83 1.21 9.56 -4.62
C VAL A 83 0.52 10.83 -4.14
N ILE A 84 0.83 11.94 -4.81
CA ILE A 84 0.22 13.25 -4.63
C ILE A 84 -0.15 13.75 -6.03
N GLY A 85 -1.44 13.74 -6.37
CA GLY A 85 -1.91 13.95 -7.74
C GLY A 85 -1.32 12.91 -8.71
N ASP A 86 -0.55 13.39 -9.69
CA ASP A 86 0.16 12.56 -10.68
C ASP A 86 1.65 12.34 -10.34
N GLU A 87 2.13 12.95 -9.26
CA GLU A 87 3.48 12.81 -8.76
C GLU A 87 3.61 11.54 -7.93
N VAL A 88 4.62 10.73 -8.27
CA VAL A 88 4.86 9.44 -7.62
C VAL A 88 6.26 9.47 -7.01
N PHE A 89 6.31 9.16 -5.72
CA PHE A 89 7.54 9.10 -4.94
C PHE A 89 7.76 7.68 -4.43
N ALA A 90 8.99 7.21 -4.43
CA ALA A 90 9.33 5.92 -3.83
C ALA A 90 10.42 6.06 -2.77
N MET A 91 10.28 5.26 -1.73
CA MET A 91 11.19 5.18 -0.60
C MET A 91 11.55 3.72 -0.36
N ARG A 92 12.85 3.42 -0.34
CA ARG A 92 13.36 2.06 -0.09
C ARG A 92 14.22 2.06 1.15
N ARG A 93 14.28 0.93 1.87
CA ARG A 93 15.34 0.76 2.86
C ARG A 93 16.65 0.52 2.13
N PRO A 94 17.75 1.18 2.52
CA PRO A 94 19.05 0.84 2.00
C PRO A 94 19.39 -0.61 2.40
N PRO A 95 20.17 -1.33 1.58
CA PRO A 95 20.69 -2.64 1.97
C PRO A 95 21.45 -2.48 3.29
N SER A 96 21.07 -3.21 4.33
CA SER A 96 21.75 -3.15 5.64
C SER A 96 22.80 -4.25 5.74
N THR A 97 24.06 -3.89 5.98
CA THR A 97 25.12 -4.83 6.34
C THR A 97 25.09 -5.24 7.81
N ASN A 98 24.23 -4.61 8.63
CA ASN A 98 24.09 -4.81 10.08
C ASN A 98 22.66 -5.22 10.46
N ALA A 99 22.47 -5.75 11.68
CA ALA A 99 21.19 -6.27 12.19
C ALA A 99 20.07 -5.23 12.40
N CYS A 100 20.35 -3.93 12.22
CA CYS A 100 19.35 -2.86 12.30
C CYS A 100 19.15 -2.20 10.92
N PRO A 101 17.96 -2.34 10.30
CA PRO A 101 17.65 -1.64 9.06
C PRO A 101 17.63 -0.12 9.29
N GLY A 102 18.34 0.63 8.45
CA GLY A 102 18.31 2.10 8.45
C GLY A 102 16.95 2.67 8.01
N PRO A 103 16.72 3.99 8.19
CA PRO A 103 15.50 4.65 7.71
C PRO A 103 15.38 4.52 6.18
N ARG A 104 14.14 4.53 5.67
CA ARG A 104 13.91 4.56 4.22
C ARG A 104 14.45 5.86 3.62
N ALA A 105 15.06 5.77 2.45
CA ALA A 105 15.55 6.89 1.67
C ALA A 105 14.83 6.95 0.31
N ALA A 106 14.78 8.14 -0.29
CA ALA A 106 14.21 8.33 -1.61
C ALA A 106 14.95 7.50 -2.65
N CYS A 107 14.21 6.91 -3.59
CA CYS A 107 14.75 6.16 -4.71
C CYS A 107 13.99 6.48 -6.01
N ALA A 108 14.60 6.11 -7.14
CA ALA A 108 14.00 6.31 -8.45
C ALA A 108 12.70 5.50 -8.58
N VAL A 109 11.67 6.12 -9.15
CA VAL A 109 10.42 5.44 -9.48
C VAL A 109 10.53 4.85 -10.88
N SER A 110 10.51 3.52 -10.98
CA SER A 110 10.52 2.87 -12.29
C SER A 110 9.23 3.14 -13.07
N PRO A 111 9.25 3.14 -14.42
CA PRO A 111 8.02 3.31 -15.22
C PRO A 111 6.94 2.27 -14.91
N LYS A 112 7.32 1.05 -14.51
CA LYS A 112 6.39 -0.01 -14.10
C LYS A 112 5.73 0.33 -12.76
N VAL A 113 6.51 0.78 -11.76
CA VAL A 113 5.98 1.24 -10.47
C VAL A 113 5.05 2.43 -10.65
N ARG A 114 5.45 3.46 -11.42
CA ARG A 114 4.63 4.65 -11.67
C ARG A 114 3.27 4.27 -12.28
N ARG A 115 3.27 3.44 -13.32
CA ARG A 115 2.05 2.97 -13.99
C ARG A 115 1.12 2.22 -13.04
N ILE A 116 1.67 1.32 -12.24
CA ILE A 116 0.90 0.56 -11.24
C ILE A 116 0.33 1.52 -10.19
N ALA A 117 1.13 2.46 -9.70
CA ALA A 117 0.73 3.41 -8.69
C ALA A 117 -0.47 4.24 -9.17
N LEU A 118 -0.34 4.94 -10.30
CA LEU A 118 -1.41 5.76 -10.87
C LEU A 118 -2.66 4.95 -11.20
N ARG A 119 -2.51 3.69 -11.64
CA ARG A 119 -3.65 2.79 -11.86
C ARG A 119 -4.41 2.52 -10.57
N CYS A 120 -3.73 2.32 -9.43
CA CYS A 120 -4.39 2.18 -8.13
C CYS A 120 -5.22 3.43 -7.79
N GLY A 121 -4.67 4.64 -8.01
CA GLY A 121 -5.38 5.89 -7.82
C GLY A 121 -6.68 5.96 -8.63
N GLN A 122 -6.61 5.64 -9.93
CA GLN A 122 -7.77 5.60 -10.81
C GLN A 122 -8.85 4.61 -10.35
N VAL A 123 -8.46 3.43 -9.87
CA VAL A 123 -9.40 2.37 -9.43
C VAL A 123 -10.21 2.79 -8.21
N PHE A 124 -9.61 3.61 -7.32
CA PHE A 124 -10.23 4.01 -6.07
C PHE A 124 -10.67 5.48 -6.03
N GLY A 125 -10.40 6.26 -7.08
CA GLY A 125 -10.65 7.70 -7.09
C GLY A 125 -9.78 8.46 -6.08
N LEU A 126 -8.53 8.05 -5.92
CA LEU A 126 -7.60 8.64 -4.96
C LEU A 126 -6.54 9.47 -5.70
N GLY A 127 -6.34 10.72 -5.26
CA GLY A 127 -5.16 11.52 -5.65
C GLY A 127 -4.13 11.69 -4.54
N LEU A 128 -4.49 11.38 -3.28
CA LEU A 128 -3.58 11.34 -2.15
C LEU A 128 -3.61 9.94 -1.55
N TYR A 129 -2.53 9.16 -1.68
CA TYR A 129 -2.45 7.81 -1.13
C TYR A 129 -1.01 7.30 -1.07
N GLY A 130 -0.84 6.12 -0.46
CA GLY A 130 0.42 5.40 -0.46
C GLY A 130 0.20 3.91 -0.71
N LEU A 131 1.22 3.27 -1.27
CA LEU A 131 1.26 1.84 -1.53
C LEU A 131 2.46 1.25 -0.81
N ASP A 132 2.25 0.09 -0.19
CA ASP A 132 3.35 -0.78 0.16
C ASP A 132 3.48 -1.82 -0.95
N MET A 133 4.66 -1.88 -1.56
CA MET A 133 4.98 -2.74 -2.67
C MET A 133 6.19 -3.62 -2.34
N VAL A 134 6.24 -4.78 -2.97
CA VAL A 134 7.39 -5.69 -2.92
C VAL A 134 7.85 -5.91 -4.35
N GLU A 135 9.16 -5.79 -4.59
CA GLU A 135 9.77 -6.11 -5.88
C GLU A 135 9.94 -7.63 -6.02
N GLY A 136 8.86 -8.32 -6.40
CA GLY A 136 8.87 -9.76 -6.60
C GLY A 136 9.65 -10.23 -7.84
N PRO A 137 9.78 -11.55 -8.04
CA PRO A 137 10.52 -12.12 -9.18
C PRO A 137 9.97 -11.69 -10.55
N ASP A 138 8.65 -11.50 -10.66
CA ASP A 138 7.97 -11.04 -11.89
C ASP A 138 7.78 -9.50 -11.93
N GLY A 139 8.45 -8.80 -11.01
CA GLY A 139 8.41 -7.36 -10.83
C GLY A 139 7.52 -6.89 -9.67
N PRO A 140 7.20 -5.58 -9.63
CA PRO A 140 6.57 -4.94 -8.48
C PRO A 140 5.13 -5.42 -8.26
N VAL A 141 4.82 -5.77 -7.01
CA VAL A 141 3.53 -6.26 -6.54
C VAL A 141 3.01 -5.35 -5.42
N VAL A 142 1.75 -4.92 -5.48
CA VAL A 142 1.11 -4.11 -4.43
C VAL A 142 0.62 -5.04 -3.31
N VAL A 143 1.16 -4.87 -2.10
CA VAL A 143 0.81 -5.69 -0.93
C VAL A 143 -0.11 -4.98 0.04
N ASP A 144 -0.12 -3.65 0.04
CA ASP A 144 -1.07 -2.83 0.81
C ASP A 144 -1.30 -1.45 0.17
N LEU A 145 -2.44 -0.84 0.50
CA LEU A 145 -2.82 0.50 0.07
C LEU A 145 -3.34 1.29 1.26
N ASN A 146 -2.76 2.47 1.47
CA ASN A 146 -3.19 3.43 2.48
C ASN A 146 -3.78 4.67 1.80
N TYR A 147 -5.03 4.99 2.11
CA TYR A 147 -5.75 6.12 1.51
C TYR A 147 -5.26 7.50 1.98
N PHE A 148 -4.49 7.58 3.07
CA PHE A 148 -3.84 8.82 3.49
C PHE A 148 -2.63 8.52 4.39
N PRO A 149 -1.46 8.27 3.79
CA PRO A 149 -0.26 7.92 4.53
C PRO A 149 0.41 9.15 5.15
N SER A 150 1.53 8.94 5.85
CA SER A 150 2.29 10.03 6.48
C SER A 150 3.25 10.78 5.54
N TYR A 151 3.38 10.37 4.28
CA TYR A 151 4.32 10.95 3.29
C TYR A 151 5.78 11.12 3.76
N ARG A 152 6.22 10.25 4.68
CA ARG A 152 7.54 10.38 5.31
C ARG A 152 8.64 10.21 4.27
N GLY A 153 9.53 11.20 4.19
CA GLY A 153 10.67 11.23 3.28
C GLY A 153 10.40 11.90 1.94
N VAL A 154 9.16 12.29 1.64
CA VAL A 154 8.81 13.04 0.43
C VAL A 154 9.24 14.51 0.61
N PRO A 155 10.16 15.04 -0.22
CA PRO A 155 10.56 16.45 -0.14
C PRO A 155 9.36 17.37 -0.42
N GLY A 156 9.16 18.40 0.40
CA GLY A 156 8.09 19.37 0.18
C GLY A 156 6.66 18.80 0.29
N ALA A 157 6.48 17.62 0.90
CA ALA A 157 5.19 16.92 0.93
C ALA A 157 4.02 17.79 1.39
N ALA A 158 4.21 18.61 2.43
CA ALA A 158 3.15 19.46 2.97
C ALA A 158 2.65 20.48 1.93
N THR A 159 3.57 21.13 1.22
CA THR A 159 3.26 22.09 0.16
C THR A 159 2.58 21.39 -1.01
N LEU A 160 3.15 20.28 -1.51
CA LEU A 160 2.54 19.51 -2.62
C LEU A 160 1.12 19.03 -2.31
N ILE A 161 0.87 18.61 -1.06
CA ILE A 161 -0.48 18.21 -0.62
C ILE A 161 -1.42 19.41 -0.56
N ALA A 162 -0.96 20.55 -0.04
CA ALA A 162 -1.77 21.77 0.04
C ALA A 162 -2.16 22.24 -1.37
N ASP A 163 -1.19 22.30 -2.29
CA ASP A 163 -1.39 22.69 -3.68
C ASP A 163 -2.40 21.77 -4.35
N TYR A 164 -2.23 20.45 -4.21
CA TYR A 164 -3.19 19.47 -4.75
C TYR A 164 -4.61 19.66 -4.21
N ILE A 165 -4.77 19.90 -2.91
CA ILE A 165 -6.09 20.11 -2.29
C ILE A 165 -6.73 21.41 -2.81
N GLU A 166 -5.94 22.48 -2.94
CA GLU A 166 -6.41 23.76 -3.46
C GLU A 166 -6.88 23.64 -4.91
N GLU A 167 -6.07 23.02 -5.77
CA GLU A 167 -6.41 22.76 -7.18
C GLU A 167 -7.68 21.90 -7.29
N TYR A 168 -7.73 20.79 -6.55
CA TYR A 168 -8.89 19.91 -6.54
C TYR A 168 -10.17 20.65 -6.09
N ALA A 169 -10.06 21.52 -5.07
CA ALA A 169 -11.18 22.32 -4.59
C ALA A 169 -11.65 23.37 -5.61
N LYS A 170 -10.72 24.03 -6.33
CA LYS A 170 -11.08 24.98 -7.40
C LYS A 170 -11.86 24.31 -8.53
N GLU A 171 -11.44 23.11 -8.92
CA GLU A 171 -12.09 22.35 -10.01
C GLU A 171 -13.47 21.81 -9.61
N HIS A 172 -13.64 21.35 -8.37
CA HIS A 172 -14.83 20.61 -7.95
C HIS A 172 -15.78 21.40 -7.04
N CYS A 173 -15.36 22.56 -6.54
CA CYS A 173 -16.16 23.46 -5.72
C CYS A 173 -16.13 24.89 -6.28
N PRO A 174 -16.88 25.16 -7.37
CA PRO A 174 -16.83 26.44 -8.09
C PRO A 174 -17.23 27.66 -7.24
N ARG A 175 -17.86 27.47 -6.07
CA ARG A 175 -18.14 28.56 -5.11
C ARG A 175 -16.87 29.13 -4.47
N LEU A 176 -15.78 28.37 -4.39
CA LEU A 176 -14.49 28.86 -3.90
C LEU A 176 -13.72 29.63 -4.98
N ALA A 177 -13.96 29.34 -6.26
CA ALA A 177 -13.33 30.05 -7.39
C ALA A 177 -13.81 31.51 -7.54
N VAL A 178 -14.99 31.86 -6.99
CA VAL A 178 -15.60 33.20 -7.13
C VAL A 178 -15.20 34.15 -6.00
N ASN A 179 -14.66 33.67 -4.88
CA ASN A 179 -14.60 34.44 -3.63
C ASN A 179 -13.21 34.74 -3.02
N GLN A 180 -12.10 34.59 -3.73
CA GLN A 180 -10.79 35.06 -3.22
C GLN A 180 -9.91 35.67 -4.30
N PHE A 181 -10.11 36.98 -4.53
CA PHE A 181 -9.09 38.02 -4.76
C PHE A 181 -9.69 39.44 -4.63
N ALA A 182 -10.99 39.59 -4.33
CA ALA A 182 -11.64 40.89 -4.10
C ALA A 182 -11.35 41.54 -2.72
N GLN A 183 -10.34 41.08 -1.98
CA GLN A 183 -9.84 41.76 -0.77
C GLN A 183 -8.34 41.94 -0.84
N GLY A 184 -7.93 42.86 -1.73
CA GLY A 184 -6.56 43.32 -1.92
C GLY A 184 -6.57 44.70 -2.58
N ALA A 185 -7.39 45.62 -2.08
CA ALA A 185 -7.36 47.04 -2.42
C ALA A 185 -8.15 47.84 -1.37
N ALA A 186 -7.49 48.19 -0.26
CA ALA A 186 -7.73 49.39 0.55
C ALA A 186 -6.52 49.60 1.46
#